data_AF-A0A522YIH6-F1
#
_entry.id   AF-A0A522YIH6-F1
#
_cell.length_a   1.000
_cell.length_b   1.000
_cell.length_c   1.000
_cell.angle_alpha   90.00
_cell.angle_beta   90.00
_cell.angle_gamma   90.00
#
_symmetry.space_group_name_H-M   'P 1'
#
loop_
_entity.id
_entity.type
_entity.pdbx_description
1 polymer ?
#
loop_
_entity_poly.entity_id
_entity_poly.type
_entity_poly.pdbx_seq_one_letter_code
_entity_poly.pdbx_strand_id
1 'polypeptide(L)'
;MDLQKNLELKEKYAKMSDEEIMAMLLEGKDEFVEGAYELLLHEAKSRGLEDKLEEPQDAVIPKAENTDNVDAPGSLVDEPYVEMVIVNNEGELESLKTIMEDTDIPFYFQSLHMKGKDLPVSLMVAISRTEEVIDLLKDFKPVGSIMLWQ
;
A
#
# COMPACT_ATOMS: atom_id res chain seq x y z
N MET A 1 -1.66 0.02 23.78
CA MET A 1 -2.77 0.68 24.52
C MET A 1 -3.51 -0.30 25.42
N ASP A 2 -4.02 0.14 26.58
CA ASP A 2 -4.78 -0.70 27.54
C ASP A 2 -6.28 -0.83 27.18
N LEU A 3 -6.92 -1.92 27.59
CA LEU A 3 -8.29 -2.31 27.22
C LEU A 3 -9.34 -1.25 27.61
N GLN A 4 -9.20 -0.65 28.79
CA GLN A 4 -10.12 0.39 29.26
C GLN A 4 -10.05 1.63 28.34
N LYS A 5 -8.83 2.06 27.98
CA LYS A 5 -8.62 3.18 27.05
C LYS A 5 -9.15 2.89 25.65
N ASN A 6 -9.04 1.65 25.18
CA ASN A 6 -9.60 1.25 23.89
C ASN A 6 -11.13 1.41 23.85
N LEU A 7 -11.82 0.95 24.90
CA LEU A 7 -13.28 1.08 25.01
C LEU A 7 -13.72 2.54 25.14
N GLU A 8 -13.03 3.34 25.95
CA GLU A 8 -13.31 4.78 26.09
C GLU A 8 -13.17 5.52 24.74
N LEU A 9 -12.12 5.23 23.96
CA LEU A 9 -11.91 5.83 22.64
C LEU A 9 -12.96 5.40 21.63
N LYS A 10 -13.34 4.11 21.60
CA LYS A 10 -14.42 3.62 20.73
C LYS A 10 -15.74 4.32 21.01
N GLU A 11 -16.13 4.44 22.28
CA GLU A 11 -17.36 5.16 22.63
C GLU A 11 -17.29 6.65 22.30
N LYS A 12 -16.11 7.25 22.44
CA LYS A 12 -15.88 8.65 22.11
C LYS A 12 -16.05 8.88 20.61
N TYR A 13 -15.38 8.09 19.77
CA TYR A 13 -15.48 8.19 18.31
C TYR A 13 -16.89 7.87 17.82
N ALA A 14 -17.57 6.90 18.43
CA ALA A 14 -18.97 6.58 18.13
C ALA A 14 -19.94 7.75 18.39
N LYS A 15 -19.59 8.71 19.24
CA LYS A 15 -20.42 9.89 19.56
C LYS A 15 -20.01 11.15 18.81
N MET A 16 -18.90 11.13 18.08
CA MET A 16 -18.44 12.25 17.27
C MET A 16 -19.27 12.40 16.00
N SER A 17 -19.36 13.63 15.50
CA SER A 17 -19.92 13.90 14.18
C SER A 17 -18.96 13.46 13.07
N ASP A 18 -19.49 13.24 11.88
CA ASP A 18 -18.70 12.85 10.71
C ASP A 18 -17.64 13.90 10.37
N GLU A 19 -17.96 15.19 10.54
CA GLU A 19 -17.01 16.30 10.32
C GLU A 19 -15.83 16.26 11.31
N GLU A 20 -16.08 15.91 12.58
CA GLU A 20 -15.04 15.79 13.60
C GLU A 20 -14.15 14.56 13.35
N ILE A 21 -14.74 13.42 12.99
CA ILE A 21 -13.98 12.21 12.64
C ILE A 21 -13.06 12.50 11.45
N MET A 22 -13.59 13.17 10.44
CA MET A 22 -12.85 13.56 9.25
C MET A 22 -11.70 14.53 9.58
N ALA A 23 -11.97 15.60 10.34
CA ALA A 23 -10.94 16.56 10.74
C ALA A 23 -9.80 15.88 11.50
N MET A 24 -10.12 14.96 12.41
CA MET A 24 -9.14 14.19 13.16
C MET A 24 -8.33 13.24 12.26
N LEU A 25 -8.93 12.65 11.22
CA LEU A 25 -8.18 11.82 10.26
C LEU A 25 -7.21 12.63 9.40
N LEU A 26 -7.49 13.91 9.13
CA LEU A 26 -6.60 14.82 8.38
C LEU A 26 -5.36 15.24 9.18
N GLU A 27 -5.40 15.17 10.52
CA GLU A 27 -4.27 15.51 11.39
C GLU A 27 -3.12 14.47 11.30
N GLY A 28 -3.42 13.28 10.78
CA GLY A 28 -2.42 12.22 10.54
C GLY A 28 -2.12 11.39 11.78
N LYS A 29 -1.60 10.17 11.56
CA LYS A 29 -1.41 9.14 12.59
C LYS A 29 -0.47 9.56 13.74
N ASP A 30 0.45 10.50 13.49
CA ASP A 30 1.48 10.93 14.46
C ASP A 30 0.92 11.74 15.63
N GLU A 31 -0.28 12.32 15.49
CA GLU A 31 -0.98 13.04 16.57
C GLU A 31 -1.76 12.09 17.51
N PHE A 32 -1.78 10.79 17.21
CA PHE A 32 -2.56 9.81 17.94
C PHE A 32 -1.68 8.89 18.79
N VAL A 33 -2.18 8.53 19.96
CA VAL A 33 -1.59 7.47 20.76
C VAL A 33 -1.70 6.13 20.01
N GLU A 34 -0.69 5.28 20.14
CA GLU A 34 -0.61 3.98 19.47
C GLU A 34 -1.93 3.17 19.57
N GLY A 35 -2.54 2.90 18.42
CA GLY A 35 -3.80 2.16 18.31
C GLY A 35 -5.08 3.02 18.30
N ALA A 36 -5.01 4.32 18.58
CA ALA A 36 -6.17 5.21 18.57
C ALA A 36 -6.58 5.65 17.16
N TYR A 37 -5.59 5.84 16.28
CA TYR A 37 -5.82 6.17 14.88
C TYR A 37 -6.56 5.04 14.15
N GLU A 38 -6.17 3.79 14.41
CA GLU A 38 -6.81 2.61 13.83
C GLU A 38 -8.27 2.45 14.30
N LEU A 39 -8.58 2.86 15.53
CA LEU A 39 -9.95 2.88 16.04
C LEU A 39 -10.80 3.96 15.38
N LEU A 40 -10.23 5.14 15.13
CA LEU A 40 -10.89 6.23 14.43
C LEU A 40 -11.16 5.86 12.96
N LEU A 41 -10.19 5.25 12.28
CA LEU A 41 -10.35 4.71 10.93
C LEU A 41 -11.44 3.64 10.86
N HIS A 42 -11.47 2.72 11.83
CA HIS A 42 -12.51 1.70 11.87
C HIS A 42 -13.93 2.30 12.03
N GLU A 43 -14.06 3.37 12.80
CA GLU A 43 -15.33 4.08 12.97
C GLU A 43 -15.70 4.92 11.74
N ALA A 44 -14.73 5.53 11.05
CA ALA A 44 -14.98 6.18 9.77
C ALA A 44 -15.44 5.16 8.71
N LYS A 45 -14.84 3.96 8.72
CA LYS A 45 -15.23 2.83 7.87
C LYS A 45 -16.67 2.37 8.15
N SER A 46 -17.02 2.20 9.43
CA SER A 46 -18.36 1.75 9.83
C SER A 46 -19.48 2.71 9.41
N ARG A 47 -19.13 3.98 9.15
CA ARG A 47 -20.04 5.05 8.72
C ARG A 47 -20.01 5.35 7.22
N GLY A 48 -19.16 4.67 6.45
CA GLY A 48 -19.00 4.92 5.01
C GLY A 48 -18.43 6.32 4.70
N LEU A 49 -17.57 6.84 5.58
CA LEU A 49 -16.90 8.14 5.37
C LEU A 49 -15.63 8.03 4.52
N GLU A 50 -15.30 6.82 4.08
CA GLU A 50 -14.16 6.45 3.24
C GLU A 50 -14.11 7.27 1.95
N ASP A 51 -15.26 7.46 1.31
CA ASP A 51 -15.37 8.19 0.03
C ASP A 51 -15.24 9.72 0.18
N LYS A 52 -15.39 10.25 1.41
CA LYS A 52 -15.28 11.69 1.70
C LYS A 52 -13.89 12.10 2.18
N LEU A 53 -13.02 11.13 2.45
CA LEU A 53 -11.59 11.35 2.58
C LEU A 53 -11.05 11.60 1.18
N GLU A 54 -11.25 12.81 0.65
CA GLU A 54 -10.32 13.34 -0.35
C GLU A 54 -8.98 13.48 0.36
N GLU A 55 -8.20 12.42 0.25
CA GLU A 55 -7.02 12.13 1.06
C GLU A 55 -6.05 13.33 1.11
N PRO A 56 -5.67 13.83 2.29
CA PRO A 56 -4.31 14.29 2.46
C PRO A 56 -3.43 13.03 2.40
N GLN A 57 -2.69 12.94 1.29
CA GLN A 57 -1.42 12.24 1.10
C GLN A 57 -1.06 11.18 2.17
N ASP A 58 -0.90 9.95 1.67
CA ASP A 58 -0.27 8.79 2.31
C ASP A 58 -1.13 8.00 3.31
N ALA A 59 -1.73 6.90 2.83
CA ALA A 59 -1.43 5.53 3.29
C ALA A 59 -2.62 4.57 3.03
N VAL A 60 -2.82 4.15 1.76
CA VAL A 60 -3.66 2.98 1.47
C VAL A 60 -2.79 1.75 1.34
N ILE A 61 -2.68 1.02 2.45
CA ILE A 61 -2.57 -0.43 2.44
C ILE A 61 -3.88 -0.95 1.82
N PRO A 62 -3.88 -1.62 0.66
CA PRO A 62 -5.13 -2.04 0.03
C PRO A 62 -5.73 -3.20 0.84
N LYS A 63 -6.83 -2.94 1.54
CA LYS A 63 -7.79 -3.99 1.89
C LYS A 63 -8.58 -4.31 0.64
N ALA A 64 -8.27 -5.46 0.03
CA ALA A 64 -9.10 -6.04 -1.01
C ALA A 64 -10.50 -6.32 -0.46
N GLU A 65 -11.49 -5.61 -1.00
CA GLU A 65 -12.90 -5.92 -0.81
C GLU A 65 -13.34 -6.88 -1.93
N ASN A 66 -14.04 -7.93 -1.52
CA ASN A 66 -14.53 -9.03 -2.35
C ASN A 66 -15.15 -8.54 -3.66
N THR A 67 -14.57 -8.98 -4.79
CA THR A 67 -15.33 -9.13 -6.03
C THR A 67 -15.42 -10.62 -6.34
N ASP A 68 -16.63 -11.14 -6.17
CA ASP A 68 -17.04 -12.48 -6.58
C ASP A 68 -16.66 -12.77 -8.06
N ASN A 69 -16.09 -13.96 -8.28
CA ASN A 69 -15.80 -14.65 -9.56
C ASN A 69 -14.49 -14.32 -10.29
N VAL A 70 -13.40 -15.03 -9.94
CA VAL A 70 -12.68 -15.91 -10.89
C VAL A 70 -12.09 -17.09 -10.09
N ASP A 71 -12.43 -18.32 -10.46
CA ASP A 71 -11.76 -19.55 -10.01
C ASP A 71 -10.25 -19.48 -10.32
N ALA A 72 -9.42 -19.18 -9.31
CA ALA A 72 -7.99 -19.40 -9.33
C ALA A 72 -7.61 -20.33 -8.17
N PRO A 73 -7.05 -21.53 -8.42
CA PRO A 73 -6.66 -22.45 -7.37
C PRO A 73 -5.32 -21.99 -6.80
N GLY A 74 -5.35 -21.30 -5.65
CA GLY A 74 -4.11 -20.91 -4.98
C GLY A 74 -4.24 -19.73 -4.03
N SER A 75 -5.27 -19.70 -3.19
CA SER A 75 -5.22 -18.86 -2.00
C SER A 75 -4.22 -19.48 -1.02
N LEU A 76 -3.24 -18.69 -0.55
CA LEU A 76 -2.54 -18.77 0.75
C LEU A 76 -1.06 -18.35 0.62
N VAL A 77 -0.76 -17.05 0.54
CA VAL A 77 0.22 -16.41 1.44
C VAL A 77 -0.13 -14.92 1.56
N ASP A 78 -0.45 -14.46 2.77
CA ASP A 78 -0.60 -13.05 3.15
C ASP A 78 0.82 -12.47 3.33
N GLU A 79 1.59 -12.44 2.25
CA GLU A 79 3.01 -12.09 2.28
C GLU A 79 3.21 -10.59 1.98
N PRO A 80 4.01 -9.87 2.79
CA PRO A 80 4.31 -8.48 2.49
C PRO A 80 5.18 -8.37 1.25
N TYR A 81 4.86 -7.40 0.39
CA TYR A 81 5.65 -7.03 -0.77
C TYR A 81 6.56 -5.86 -0.43
N VAL A 82 7.74 -5.83 -1.04
CA VAL A 82 8.72 -4.76 -0.90
C VAL A 82 9.01 -4.11 -2.25
N GLU A 83 9.23 -2.80 -2.19
CA GLU A 83 9.60 -2.00 -3.36
C GLU A 83 11.06 -2.24 -3.73
N MET A 84 11.30 -2.74 -4.95
CA MET A 84 12.64 -3.07 -5.44
C MET A 84 13.23 -1.98 -6.31
N VAL A 85 12.42 -1.42 -7.22
CA VAL A 85 12.89 -0.50 -8.26
C VAL A 85 11.84 0.57 -8.53
N ILE A 86 12.25 1.84 -8.53
CA ILE A 86 11.42 2.95 -9.03
C ILE A 86 11.75 3.19 -10.49
N VAL A 87 10.81 2.88 -11.36
CA VAL A 87 10.91 2.95 -12.80
C VAL A 87 10.48 4.31 -13.33
N ASN A 88 11.40 5.02 -13.99
CA ASN A 88 11.17 6.40 -14.45
C ASN A 88 10.95 6.52 -15.98
N ASN A 89 11.05 5.42 -16.73
CA ASN A 89 10.81 5.40 -18.18
C ASN A 89 10.20 4.07 -18.65
N GLU A 90 9.47 4.14 -19.75
CA GLU A 90 8.73 3.00 -20.31
C GLU A 90 9.65 1.89 -20.83
N GLY A 91 10.83 2.22 -21.40
CA GLY A 91 11.77 1.21 -21.90
C GLY A 91 12.33 0.31 -20.81
N GLU A 92 12.62 0.87 -19.63
CA GLU A 92 13.05 0.13 -18.45
C GLU A 92 11.90 -0.67 -17.83
N LEU A 93 10.67 -0.14 -17.86
CA LEU A 93 9.47 -0.87 -17.41
C LEU A 93 9.25 -2.14 -18.24
N GLU A 94 9.29 -2.03 -19.57
CA GLU A 94 9.13 -3.19 -20.47
C GLU A 94 10.27 -4.21 -20.31
N SER A 95 11.50 -3.72 -20.08
CA SER A 95 12.65 -4.60 -19.80
C SER A 95 12.46 -5.37 -18.49
N LEU A 96 12.00 -4.70 -17.43
CA LEU A 96 11.74 -5.34 -16.14
C LEU A 96 10.56 -6.30 -16.19
N LYS A 97 9.48 -5.96 -16.90
CA LYS A 97 8.36 -6.88 -17.15
C LYS A 97 8.86 -8.17 -17.80
N THR A 98 9.63 -8.05 -18.88
CA THR A 98 10.19 -9.22 -19.58
C THR A 98 11.02 -10.09 -18.64
N ILE A 99 11.90 -9.49 -17.85
CA ILE A 99 12.76 -10.21 -16.89
C ILE A 99 11.92 -10.94 -15.83
N MET A 100 10.88 -10.30 -15.31
CA MET A 100 10.07 -10.83 -14.20
C MET A 100 9.01 -11.84 -14.68
N GLU A 101 8.42 -11.66 -15.86
CA GLU A 101 7.45 -12.60 -16.46
C GLU A 101 8.07 -13.96 -16.79
N ASP A 102 9.39 -14.01 -17.03
CA ASP A 102 10.14 -15.25 -17.22
C ASP A 102 10.42 -16.00 -15.90
N THR A 103 9.90 -15.51 -14.77
CA THR A 103 10.10 -16.10 -13.43
C THR A 103 8.80 -16.52 -12.75
N ASP A 104 8.90 -17.49 -11.84
CA ASP A 104 7.80 -17.90 -10.95
C ASP A 104 7.69 -16.99 -9.70
N ILE A 105 8.34 -15.82 -9.69
CA ILE A 105 8.38 -14.91 -8.53
C ILE A 105 7.08 -14.08 -8.52
N PRO A 106 6.36 -13.99 -7.39
CA PRO A 106 5.23 -13.08 -7.28
C PRO A 106 5.70 -11.61 -7.32
N PHE A 107 5.22 -10.85 -8.31
CA PHE A 107 5.51 -9.42 -8.46
C PHE A 107 4.29 -8.65 -8.97
N TYR A 108 4.29 -7.33 -8.74
CA TYR A 108 3.39 -6.41 -9.43
C TYR A 108 4.04 -5.04 -9.60
N PHE A 109 3.50 -4.24 -10.52
CA PHE A 109 3.93 -2.87 -10.73
C PHE A 109 2.91 -1.89 -10.12
N GLN A 110 3.36 -0.95 -9.31
CA GLN A 110 2.55 0.07 -8.66
C GLN A 110 2.83 1.45 -9.24
N SER A 111 1.84 2.11 -9.83
CA SER A 111 2.00 3.50 -10.27
C SER A 111 2.24 4.42 -9.07
N LEU A 112 3.30 5.23 -9.14
CA LEU A 112 3.55 6.28 -8.16
C LEU A 112 2.79 7.53 -8.63
N HIS A 113 1.81 7.97 -7.84
CA HIS A 113 0.94 9.09 -8.20
C HIS A 113 1.74 10.40 -8.33
N MET A 114 2.20 10.73 -9.54
CA MET A 114 2.74 12.04 -9.89
C MET A 114 1.76 12.77 -10.81
N LYS A 115 1.38 13.99 -10.44
CA LYS A 115 0.38 14.81 -11.15
C LYS A 115 0.60 14.81 -12.67
N GLY A 116 -0.30 14.13 -13.38
CA GLY A 116 -0.41 14.18 -14.85
C GLY A 116 0.66 13.43 -15.64
N LYS A 117 1.36 12.45 -15.04
CA LYS A 117 2.30 11.56 -15.75
C LYS A 117 2.04 10.11 -15.37
N ASP A 118 2.12 9.20 -16.36
CA ASP A 118 1.96 7.75 -16.16
C ASP A 118 3.16 7.10 -15.44
N LEU A 119 4.24 7.86 -15.27
CA LEU A 119 5.47 7.46 -14.61
C LEU A 119 5.82 8.47 -13.52
N PRO A 120 6.41 8.03 -12.39
CA PRO A 120 7.09 6.75 -12.21
C PRO A 120 6.24 5.57 -11.72
N VAL A 121 6.77 4.36 -11.88
CA VAL A 121 6.14 3.09 -11.49
C VAL A 121 7.11 2.28 -10.63
N SER A 122 6.64 1.73 -9.51
CA SER A 122 7.41 0.90 -8.58
C SER A 122 7.26 -0.58 -8.89
N LEU A 123 8.35 -1.34 -8.90
CA LEU A 123 8.34 -2.81 -8.95
C LEU A 123 8.26 -3.35 -7.52
N MET A 124 7.17 -4.05 -7.21
CA MET A 124 6.89 -4.66 -5.92
C MET A 124 7.07 -6.18 -6.02
N VAL A 125 7.80 -6.79 -5.09
CA VAL A 125 8.03 -8.25 -5.06
C VAL A 125 7.80 -8.83 -3.67
N ALA A 126 7.42 -10.11 -3.59
CA ALA A 126 7.26 -10.80 -2.32
C ALA A 126 8.56 -10.79 -1.50
N ILE A 127 8.48 -10.45 -0.20
CA ILE A 127 9.67 -10.27 0.65
C ILE A 127 10.53 -11.55 0.76
N SER A 128 9.93 -12.75 0.72
CA SER A 128 10.66 -14.02 0.77
C SER A 128 11.52 -14.26 -0.46
N ARG A 129 11.25 -13.55 -1.57
CA ARG A 129 11.94 -13.69 -2.84
C ARG A 129 12.84 -12.50 -3.15
N THR A 130 13.02 -11.56 -2.22
CA THR A 130 13.83 -10.36 -2.43
C THR A 130 15.27 -10.70 -2.85
N GLU A 131 15.92 -11.67 -2.22
CA GLU A 131 17.28 -12.09 -2.59
C GLU A 131 17.35 -12.65 -4.01
N GLU A 132 16.38 -13.47 -4.40
CA GLU A 132 16.29 -14.04 -5.75
C GLU A 132 16.11 -12.94 -6.81
N VAL A 133 15.31 -11.91 -6.51
CA VAL A 133 15.10 -10.74 -7.38
C VAL A 133 16.36 -9.88 -7.46
N ILE A 134 17.10 -9.69 -6.37
CA ILE A 134 18.38 -8.95 -6.39
C ILE A 134 19.38 -9.65 -7.34
N ASP A 135 19.49 -10.98 -7.23
CA ASP A 135 20.37 -11.77 -8.10
C ASP A 135 19.92 -11.73 -9.58
N LEU A 136 18.61 -11.72 -9.83
CA LEU A 136 18.05 -11.59 -11.17
C LEU A 136 18.34 -10.21 -11.79
N LEU A 137 18.24 -9.15 -10.99
CA LEU A 137 18.41 -7.77 -11.42
C LEU A 137 19.86 -7.28 -11.35
N LYS A 138 20.83 -8.10 -10.96
CA LYS A 138 22.24 -7.71 -10.85
C LYS A 138 22.84 -7.13 -12.14
N ASP A 139 22.35 -7.60 -13.28
CA ASP A 139 22.81 -7.18 -14.62
C ASP A 139 21.95 -6.06 -15.21
N PHE A 140 20.82 -5.73 -14.55
CA PHE A 140 19.97 -4.62 -14.92
C PHE A 140 20.65 -3.30 -14.51
N LYS A 141 21.00 -2.49 -15.51
CA LYS A 141 21.67 -1.19 -15.32
C LYS A 141 20.70 -0.07 -15.64
N PRO A 142 19.97 0.46 -14.65
CA PRO A 142 19.05 1.56 -14.90
C PRO A 142 19.84 2.82 -15.30
N VAL A 143 19.34 3.50 -16.32
CA VAL A 143 19.83 4.79 -16.81
C VAL A 143 19.06 5.93 -16.15
N GLY A 144 17.76 5.73 -15.89
CA GLY A 144 16.90 6.72 -15.23
C GLY A 144 16.15 6.22 -13.99
N SER A 145 16.01 4.91 -13.83
CA SER A 145 15.34 4.28 -12.69
C SER A 145 16.24 4.15 -11.46
N ILE A 146 15.63 3.96 -10.29
CA ILE A 146 16.34 3.88 -9.01
C ILE A 146 16.18 2.45 -8.46
N MET A 147 17.29 1.75 -8.26
CA MET A 147 17.31 0.50 -7.49
C MET A 147 17.30 0.83 -6.00
N LEU A 148 16.35 0.27 -5.25
CA LEU A 148 16.30 0.46 -3.79
C LEU A 148 17.04 -0.64 -3.03
N TRP A 149 17.26 -1.78 -3.67
CA TRP A 149 17.95 -2.95 -3.11
C TRP A 149 19.10 -3.36 -4.03
N GLN A 150 20.29 -3.59 -3.45
CA GLN A 150 21.55 -3.88 -4.15
C GLN A 150 22.40 -4.87 -3.36
#